data_AF-A0A535DBY0-F1
#
_entry.id   AF-A0A535DBY0-F1
#
_cell.length_a   1.000
_cell.length_b   1.000
_cell.length_c   1.000
_cell.angle_alpha   90.00
_cell.angle_beta   90.00
_cell.angle_gamma   90.00
#
_symmetry.space_group_name_H-M   'P 1'
#
loop_
_entity.id
_entity.type
_entity.pdbx_description
1 polymer ?
#
loop_
_entity_poly.entity_id
_entity_poly.type
_entity_poly.pdbx_seq_one_letter_code
_entity_poly.pdbx_strand_id
1 'polypeptide(L)'
;ERFDGTGYPRGLREDEIPLEAQVIAVADAFMAMTTDRPYRAAIPGKTALRELRANAGTQFNPVVVEAFIAVVDRPAPIQAAAGQTQQVFQQALEAVRVRAL
;
A
#
# COMPACT_ATOMS: atom_id res chain seq x y z
N GLU A 1 9.30 -16.14 -8.45
CA GLU A 1 10.57 -15.56 -8.92
C GLU A 1 11.08 -14.52 -7.93
N ARG A 2 12.40 -14.31 -7.89
CA ARG A 2 13.07 -13.25 -7.11
C ARG A 2 13.75 -12.33 -8.11
N PHE A 3 13.80 -11.04 -7.80
CA PHE A 3 14.33 -10.03 -8.73
C PHE A 3 15.77 -10.34 -9.20
N ASP A 4 16.61 -10.92 -8.33
CA ASP A 4 17.99 -11.36 -8.60
C ASP A 4 18.13 -12.68 -9.39
N GLY A 5 17.03 -13.33 -9.76
CA GLY A 5 17.06 -14.60 -10.50
C GLY A 5 17.31 -15.84 -9.63
N THR A 6 17.45 -15.70 -8.31
CA THR A 6 17.62 -16.85 -7.38
C THR A 6 16.29 -17.49 -6.97
N GLY A 7 15.19 -17.02 -7.56
CA GLY A 7 13.84 -17.52 -7.31
C GLY A 7 13.48 -18.74 -8.14
N TYR A 8 12.25 -19.20 -7.92
CA TYR A 8 11.68 -20.36 -8.61
C TYR A 8 10.29 -19.99 -9.19
N PRO A 9 9.75 -20.77 -10.15
CA PRO A 9 10.30 -22.03 -10.71
C PRO A 9 11.31 -21.86 -11.85
N ARG A 10 11.34 -20.72 -12.53
CA ARG A 10 12.15 -20.54 -13.75
C ARG A 10 13.45 -19.78 -13.52
N GLY A 11 13.62 -19.11 -12.38
CA GLY A 11 14.83 -18.32 -12.10
C GLY A 11 14.92 -17.06 -12.97
N LEU A 12 13.77 -16.47 -13.31
CA LEU A 12 13.71 -15.25 -14.10
C LEU A 12 14.31 -14.08 -13.32
N ARG A 13 15.04 -13.19 -14.00
CA ARG A 13 15.70 -12.04 -13.39
C ARG A 13 15.15 -10.73 -13.93
N GLU A 14 15.14 -9.70 -13.08
CA GLU A 14 14.85 -8.31 -13.46
C GLU A 14 13.62 -8.13 -14.38
N ASP A 15 13.85 -7.79 -15.66
CA ASP A 15 12.85 -7.48 -16.68
C ASP A 15 12.22 -8.72 -17.31
N GLU A 16 12.78 -9.91 -17.09
CA GLU A 16 12.16 -11.18 -17.50
C GLU A 16 10.91 -11.50 -16.67
N ILE A 17 10.81 -10.94 -15.47
CA ILE A 17 9.64 -11.06 -14.59
C ILE A 17 8.61 -10.00 -15.02
N PRO A 18 7.36 -10.36 -15.36
CA PRO A 18 6.33 -9.36 -15.64
C PRO A 18 6.16 -8.36 -14.50
N LEU A 19 6.04 -7.06 -14.81
CA LEU A 19 5.97 -6.00 -13.81
C LEU A 19 4.86 -6.23 -12.78
N GLU A 20 3.72 -6.74 -13.22
CA GLU A 20 2.56 -7.07 -12.37
C GLU A 20 2.93 -8.13 -11.33
N ALA A 21 3.71 -9.14 -11.73
CA ALA A 21 4.19 -10.16 -10.81
C ALA A 21 5.17 -9.58 -9.78
N GLN A 22 6.01 -8.62 -10.19
CA GLN A 22 6.91 -7.91 -9.27
C GLN A 22 6.13 -7.08 -8.24
N VAL A 23 5.04 -6.41 -8.67
CA VAL A 23 4.12 -5.68 -7.77
C VAL A 23 3.43 -6.63 -6.78
N ILE A 24 2.90 -7.75 -7.28
CA ILE A 24 2.24 -8.76 -6.43
C ILE A 24 3.22 -9.31 -5.39
N ALA A 25 4.48 -9.58 -5.76
CA ALA A 25 5.48 -10.10 -4.83
C ALA A 25 5.74 -9.16 -3.64
N VAL A 26 5.81 -7.85 -3.87
CA VAL A 26 5.98 -6.85 -2.80
C VAL A 26 4.74 -6.78 -1.91
N ALA A 27 3.54 -6.74 -2.52
CA ALA A 27 2.28 -6.68 -1.79
C ALA A 27 2.04 -7.94 -0.91
N ASP A 28 2.29 -9.13 -1.46
CA ASP A 28 2.15 -10.40 -0.75
C ASP A 28 3.12 -10.49 0.43
N ALA A 29 4.38 -10.09 0.24
CA ALA A 29 5.37 -10.05 1.31
C ALA A 29 4.98 -9.07 2.43
N PHE A 30 4.46 -7.89 2.08
CA PHE A 30 3.98 -6.93 3.06
C PHE A 30 2.83 -7.50 3.89
N MET A 31 1.78 -8.02 3.24
CA MET A 31 0.64 -8.62 3.94
C MET A 31 1.07 -9.81 4.80
N ALA A 32 1.97 -10.67 4.29
CA ALA A 32 2.50 -11.78 5.04
C ALA A 32 3.20 -11.34 6.33
N MET A 33 3.87 -10.19 6.31
CA MET A 33 4.51 -9.62 7.48
C MET A 33 3.51 -8.98 8.44
N THR A 34 2.49 -8.27 7.94
CA THR A 34 1.59 -7.43 8.75
C THR A 34 0.28 -8.10 9.17
N THR A 35 0.08 -9.38 8.84
CA THR A 35 -1.09 -10.15 9.25
C THR A 35 -0.67 -11.27 10.20
N ASP A 36 -1.49 -11.51 11.24
CA ASP A 36 -1.29 -12.63 12.15
C ASP A 36 -1.42 -13.96 11.41
N ARG A 37 -0.54 -14.90 11.74
CA ARG A 37 -0.55 -16.26 11.22
C ARG A 37 -0.47 -17.25 12.39
N PRO A 38 -0.94 -18.51 12.25
CA PRO A 38 -1.00 -19.47 13.35
C PRO A 38 0.31 -19.66 14.15
N TYR A 39 1.47 -19.39 13.53
CA TYR A 39 2.80 -19.57 14.13
C TYR A 39 3.61 -18.28 14.28
N ARG A 40 3.05 -17.11 13.96
CA ARG A 40 3.78 -15.83 13.95
C ARG A 40 2.81 -14.67 14.08
N ALA A 41 3.04 -13.80 15.06
CA ALA A 41 2.33 -12.53 15.17
C ALA A 41 2.71 -11.55 14.04
N ALA A 42 1.78 -10.70 13.65
CA ALA A 42 2.02 -9.58 12.75
C ALA A 42 3.15 -8.67 13.29
N ILE A 43 3.97 -8.12 12.39
CA ILE A 43 4.89 -7.04 12.73
C ILE A 43 4.31 -5.68 12.32
N PRO A 44 4.73 -4.57 12.97
CA PRO A 44 4.26 -3.24 12.60
C PRO A 44 4.54 -2.91 11.14
N GLY A 45 3.63 -2.18 10.49
CA GLY A 45 3.77 -1.78 9.09
C GLY A 45 5.09 -1.09 8.80
N LYS A 46 5.55 -0.16 9.65
CA LYS A 46 6.86 0.50 9.51
C LYS A 46 8.04 -0.49 9.52
N THR A 47 7.95 -1.56 10.31
CA THR A 47 8.96 -2.63 10.33
C THR A 47 8.90 -3.42 9.03
N ALA A 48 7.71 -3.78 8.55
CA ALA A 48 7.53 -4.47 7.27
C ALA A 48 8.06 -3.64 6.07
N LEU A 49 7.82 -2.32 6.05
CA LEU A 49 8.37 -1.42 5.01
C LEU A 49 9.90 -1.37 5.03
N ARG A 50 10.52 -1.39 6.23
CA ARG A 50 11.98 -1.51 6.37
C ARG A 50 12.51 -2.83 5.82
N GLU A 51 11.84 -3.95 6.09
CA GLU A 51 12.23 -5.26 5.57
C GLU A 51 12.13 -5.33 4.04
N LEU A 52 11.09 -4.75 3.44
CA LEU A 52 10.98 -4.63 1.98
C LEU A 52 12.17 -3.86 1.39
N ARG A 53 12.51 -2.70 1.98
CA ARG A 53 13.64 -1.88 1.53
C ARG A 53 14.98 -2.61 1.71
N ALA A 54 15.15 -3.37 2.79
CA ALA A 54 16.36 -4.18 3.02
C ALA A 54 16.56 -5.29 1.98
N ASN A 55 15.48 -5.77 1.35
CA ASN A 55 15.51 -6.83 0.34
C ASN A 55 15.31 -6.30 -1.09
N ALA A 56 15.35 -4.98 -1.29
CA ALA A 56 15.31 -4.36 -2.61
C ALA A 56 16.60 -4.66 -3.39
N GLY A 57 16.47 -4.99 -4.68
CA GLY A 57 17.58 -5.34 -5.56
C GLY A 57 17.99 -6.81 -5.49
N THR A 58 17.49 -7.57 -4.51
CA THR A 58 17.65 -9.02 -4.43
C THR A 58 16.31 -9.72 -4.58
N GLN A 59 15.47 -9.70 -3.56
CA GLN A 59 14.16 -10.34 -3.61
C GLN A 59 13.18 -9.56 -4.47
N PHE A 60 13.23 -8.23 -4.35
CA PHE A 60 12.23 -7.34 -4.92
C PHE A 60 12.86 -6.32 -5.85
N ASN A 61 12.10 -5.86 -6.83
CA ASN A 61 12.50 -4.72 -7.65
C ASN A 61 12.56 -3.44 -6.79
N PRO A 62 13.70 -2.73 -6.74
CA PRO A 62 13.84 -1.49 -5.97
C PRO A 62 12.79 -0.42 -6.32
N VAL A 63 12.46 -0.28 -7.61
CA VAL A 63 11.50 0.73 -8.08
C VAL A 63 10.10 0.44 -7.55
N VAL A 64 9.71 -0.85 -7.59
CA VAL A 64 8.40 -1.29 -7.07
C VAL A 64 8.33 -1.12 -5.55
N VAL A 65 9.41 -1.44 -4.82
CA VAL A 65 9.47 -1.26 -3.37
C VAL A 65 9.28 0.20 -2.98
N GLU A 66 10.01 1.13 -3.59
CA GLU A 66 9.89 2.55 -3.26
C GLU A 66 8.51 3.12 -3.66
N ALA A 67 7.95 2.70 -4.79
CA ALA A 67 6.60 3.07 -5.18
C ALA A 67 5.55 2.56 -4.18
N PHE A 68 5.68 1.31 -3.73
CA PHE A 68 4.80 0.71 -2.72
C PHE A 68 4.88 1.47 -1.39
N ILE A 69 6.10 1.77 -0.90
CA ILE A 69 6.31 2.54 0.33
C ILE A 69 5.66 3.93 0.22
N ALA A 70 5.82 4.61 -0.91
CA ALA A 70 5.23 5.94 -1.11
C ALA A 70 3.69 5.95 -1.07
N VAL A 71 3.05 4.83 -1.42
CA VAL A 71 1.59 4.69 -1.32
C VAL A 71 1.17 4.31 0.11
N VAL A 72 1.87 3.38 0.74
CA VAL A 72 1.47 2.80 2.04
C VAL A 72 1.84 3.70 3.23
N ASP A 73 2.97 4.40 3.17
CA ASP A 73 3.40 5.35 4.21
C ASP A 73 2.81 6.74 4.01
N ARG A 74 1.96 6.92 2.98
CA ARG A 74 1.22 8.15 2.81
C ARG A 74 0.32 8.31 4.04
N PRO A 75 0.40 9.43 4.78
CA PRO A 75 -0.59 9.73 5.80
C PRO A 75 -1.95 9.69 5.09
N ALA A 76 -2.89 8.92 5.64
CA ALA A 76 -4.25 8.86 5.11
C ALA A 76 -4.65 10.31 4.77
N PRO A 77 -5.17 10.59 3.55
CA PRO A 77 -5.63 11.93 3.24
C PRO A 77 -6.51 12.31 4.41
N ILE A 78 -6.11 13.38 5.12
CA ILE A 78 -6.77 13.87 6.33
C ILE A 78 -8.24 13.71 6.01
N GLN A 79 -8.91 12.72 6.62
CA GLN A 79 -10.27 12.37 6.20
C GLN A 79 -10.99 13.70 6.18
N ALA A 80 -11.44 14.16 5.01
CA ALA A 80 -12.17 15.41 4.91
C ALA A 80 -13.25 15.28 5.97
N ALA A 81 -13.12 16.09 7.03
CA ALA A 81 -13.61 15.71 8.34
C ALA A 81 -15.05 15.24 8.16
N ALA A 82 -15.42 14.05 8.65
CA ALA A 82 -16.77 13.51 8.44
C ALA A 82 -17.88 14.50 8.87
N GLY A 83 -17.53 15.51 9.68
CA GLY A 83 -18.37 16.67 9.99
C GLY A 83 -18.49 17.75 8.90
N GLN A 84 -17.46 18.03 8.10
CA GLN A 84 -17.48 19.08 7.06
C GLN A 84 -18.48 18.77 5.95
N THR A 85 -18.56 17.53 5.47
CA THR A 85 -19.54 17.16 4.42
C THR A 85 -20.98 17.29 4.93
N GLN A 86 -21.25 16.86 6.17
CA GLN A 86 -22.57 17.00 6.78
C GLN A 86 -22.92 18.47 7.03
N GLN A 87 -21.96 19.28 7.46
CA GLN A 87 -22.15 20.71 7.75
C GLN A 87 -22.40 21.51 6.47
N VAL A 88 -21.66 21.24 5.39
CA VAL A 88 -21.89 21.83 4.06
C VAL A 88 -23.26 21.43 3.51
N PHE A 89 -23.66 20.15 3.67
CA PHE A 89 -24.99 19.69 3.25
C PHE A 89 -26.12 20.40 4.00
N GLN A 90 -26.01 20.53 5.34
CA GLN A 90 -27.02 21.23 6.14
C GLN A 90 -27.11 22.72 5.79
N GLN A 91 -25.98 23.39 5.59
CA GLN A 91 -25.95 24.79 5.15
C GLN A 91 -26.59 24.98 3.78
N ALA A 92 -26.38 24.05 2.85
CA ALA A 92 -27.01 24.09 1.53
C ALA A 92 -28.54 23.92 1.61
N LEU A 93 -29.03 23.00 2.46
CA LEU A 93 -30.46 22.82 2.68
C LEU A 93 -31.12 24.04 3.32
N GLU A 94 -30.45 24.67 4.29
CA GLU A 94 -30.94 25.89 4.94
C GLU A 94 -31.03 27.06 3.96
N ALA A 95 -30.00 27.27 3.13
CA ALA A 95 -29.98 28.33 2.13
C ALA A 95 -31.11 28.20 1.10
N VAL A 96 -31.48 26.96 0.72
CA VAL A 96 -32.61 26.70 -0.19
C VAL A 96 -33.95 26.97 0.50
N ARG A 97 -34.11 26.60 1.78
CA ARG A 97 -35.33 26.87 2.55
C ARG A 97 -35.59 28.36 2.76
N VAL A 98 -34.56 29.15 3.08
CA VAL A 98 -34.70 30.59 3.33
C VAL A 98 -35.05 31.37 2.06
N ARG A 99 -34.65 30.88 0.88
CA ARG A 99 -34.99 31.50 -0.42
C ARG A 99 -36.36 31.09 -0.98
N ALA A 100 -37.06 30.16 -0.33
CA ALA A 100 -38.36 29.66 -0.77
C ALA A 100 -39.55 30.28 0.01
N LEU A 101 -39.29 31.31 0.82
CA LEU A 101 -40.27 32.17 1.51
C LEU A 101 -40.17 33.59 0.96
#